data_AF-A0A9C8GK66-F1
#
_entry.id   AF-A0A9C8GK66-F1
#
_cell.length_a   1.000
_cell.length_b   1.000
_cell.length_c   1.000
_cell.angle_alpha   90.00
_cell.angle_beta   90.00
_cell.angle_gamma   90.00
#
_symmetry.space_group_name_H-M   'P 1'
#
loop_
_entity.id
_entity.type
_entity.pdbx_description
1 polymer ?
#
loop_
_entity_poly.entity_id
_entity_poly.type
_entity_poly.pdbx_seq_one_letter_code
_entity_poly.pdbx_strand_id
1 'polypeptide(L)'
;MEFLKKLFGMTSDDQTEEIRACARSGRDDDLVRLARIVREAAAIGDMNTLRTVRSELKAHVDINRFANVIRTRLPIEEQNAILNALR
;
A
#
# COMPACT_ATOMS: atom_id res chain seq x y z
N MET A 1 1.12 -3.97 -13.23
CA MET A 1 -0.24 -4.52 -12.98
C MET A 1 -0.22 -5.98 -12.55
N GLU A 2 0.73 -6.80 -13.02
CA GLU A 2 0.84 -8.24 -12.66
C GLU A 2 0.82 -8.53 -11.16
N PHE A 3 1.63 -7.82 -10.35
CA PHE A 3 1.69 -8.04 -8.90
C PHE A 3 0.35 -7.79 -8.20
N LEU A 4 -0.35 -6.72 -8.56
CA LEU A 4 -1.60 -6.33 -7.89
C LEU A 4 -2.74 -7.28 -8.27
N LYS A 5 -2.83 -7.65 -9.57
CA LYS A 5 -3.77 -8.68 -10.04
C LYS A 5 -3.56 -10.01 -9.34
N LYS A 6 -2.30 -10.40 -9.12
CA LYS A 6 -1.96 -11.60 -8.36
C LYS A 6 -2.42 -11.45 -6.91
N LEU A 7 -2.09 -10.34 -6.26
CA LEU A 7 -2.38 -10.09 -4.86
C LEU A 7 -3.89 -10.13 -4.55
N PHE A 8 -4.72 -9.49 -5.37
CA PHE A 8 -6.19 -9.52 -5.21
C PHE A 8 -6.83 -10.85 -5.61
N GLY A 9 -6.08 -11.78 -6.21
CA GLY A 9 -6.51 -13.15 -6.46
C GLY A 9 -6.03 -14.17 -5.42
N MET A 10 -5.29 -13.73 -4.40
CA MET A 10 -4.77 -14.59 -3.32
C MET A 10 -5.79 -14.73 -2.18
N THR A 11 -5.54 -15.68 -1.28
CA THR A 11 -6.31 -15.77 -0.05
C THR A 11 -6.00 -14.56 0.86
N SER A 12 -6.91 -14.25 1.79
CA SER A 12 -6.74 -13.08 2.68
C SER A 12 -5.50 -13.18 3.57
N ASP A 13 -5.10 -14.40 3.96
CA ASP A 13 -3.89 -14.65 4.75
C ASP A 13 -2.62 -14.40 3.93
N ASP A 14 -2.56 -14.91 2.70
CA ASP A 14 -1.43 -14.71 1.80
C ASP A 14 -1.24 -13.22 1.46
N GLN A 15 -2.33 -12.52 1.17
CA GLN A 15 -2.31 -11.08 0.89
C GLN A 15 -1.78 -10.28 2.09
N THR A 16 -2.19 -10.66 3.30
CA THR A 16 -1.75 -9.99 4.53
C THR A 16 -0.26 -10.18 4.76
N GLU A 17 0.27 -11.39 4.55
CA GLU A 17 1.70 -11.66 4.72
C GLU A 17 2.55 -10.94 3.68
N GLU A 18 2.09 -10.84 2.43
CA GLU A 18 2.76 -10.05 1.38
C GLU A 18 2.80 -8.54 1.69
N ILE A 19 1.68 -7.98 2.18
CA ILE A 19 1.63 -6.57 2.62
C ILE A 19 2.62 -6.32 3.75
N ARG A 20 2.65 -7.22 4.74
CA ARG A 20 3.58 -7.17 5.86
C ARG A 20 5.03 -7.29 5.41
N ALA A 21 5.35 -8.18 4.49
CA ALA A 21 6.69 -8.34 3.95
C ALA A 21 7.15 -7.05 3.24
N CYS A 22 6.28 -6.43 2.45
CA CYS A 22 6.56 -5.14 1.80
C CYS A 22 6.81 -4.02 2.83
N ALA A 23 5.98 -3.94 3.88
CA ALA A 23 6.11 -2.92 4.92
C ALA A 23 7.40 -3.10 5.74
N ARG A 24 7.73 -4.34 6.12
CA ARG A 24 8.95 -4.67 6.87
C ARG A 24 10.23 -4.46 6.08
N SER A 25 10.21 -4.80 4.79
CA SER A 25 11.33 -4.53 3.88
C SER A 25 11.67 -3.04 3.88
N GLY A 26 10.64 -2.18 3.90
CA GLY A 26 10.80 -0.73 3.98
C GLY A 26 11.57 -0.14 2.80
N ARG A 27 11.86 -0.90 1.74
CA ARG A 27 12.50 -0.38 0.52
C ARG A 27 11.52 0.51 -0.24
N ASP A 28 12.03 1.57 -0.87
CA ASP A 28 11.17 2.54 -1.55
C ASP A 28 10.29 1.88 -2.64
N ASP A 29 10.79 0.88 -3.36
CA ASP A 29 9.99 0.14 -4.35
C ASP A 29 8.86 -0.68 -3.73
N ASP A 30 9.08 -1.24 -2.52
CA ASP A 30 8.05 -1.97 -1.79
C ASP A 30 7.00 -1.01 -1.19
N LEU A 31 7.43 0.19 -0.76
CA LEU A 31 6.52 1.26 -0.36
C LEU A 31 5.69 1.77 -1.54
N VAL A 32 6.27 1.89 -2.73
CA VAL A 32 5.50 2.20 -3.96
C VAL A 32 4.50 1.09 -4.28
N ARG A 33 4.86 -0.18 -4.08
CA ARG A 33 3.92 -1.30 -4.24
C ARG A 33 2.75 -1.19 -3.25
N LEU A 34 3.03 -0.94 -1.97
CA LEU A 34 2.00 -0.70 -0.95
C LEU A 34 1.08 0.46 -1.32
N ALA A 35 1.64 1.57 -1.81
CA ALA A 35 0.86 2.71 -2.26
C ALA A 35 -0.11 2.34 -3.40
N ARG A 36 0.31 1.49 -4.34
CA ARG A 36 -0.57 1.00 -5.41
C ARG A 36 -1.65 0.04 -4.90
N ILE A 37 -1.32 -0.83 -3.93
CA ILE A 37 -2.31 -1.69 -3.26
C ILE A 37 -3.39 -0.82 -2.61
N VAL A 38 -2.99 0.23 -1.89
CA VAL A 38 -3.93 1.19 -1.26
C VAL A 38 -4.85 1.81 -2.29
N ARG A 39 -4.30 2.29 -3.40
CA ARG A 39 -5.09 2.91 -4.47
C ARG A 39 -6.15 1.96 -5.04
N GLU A 40 -5.76 0.72 -5.32
CA GLU A 40 -6.68 -0.28 -5.87
C GLU A 40 -7.71 -0.74 -4.84
N ALA A 41 -7.29 -1.00 -3.60
CA ALA A 41 -8.19 -1.32 -2.50
C ALA A 41 -9.23 -0.21 -2.27
N ALA A 42 -8.81 1.06 -2.32
CA ALA A 42 -9.71 2.20 -2.22
C ALA A 42 -10.69 2.27 -3.41
N ALA A 43 -10.23 1.99 -4.62
CA ALA A 43 -11.08 2.01 -5.81
C ALA A 43 -12.19 0.93 -5.78
N ILE A 44 -11.93 -0.22 -5.15
CA ILE A 44 -12.91 -1.32 -5.01
C ILE A 44 -13.64 -1.34 -3.66
N GLY A 45 -13.31 -0.41 -2.74
CA GLY A 45 -13.90 -0.36 -1.41
C GLY A 45 -13.45 -1.47 -0.45
N ASP A 46 -12.28 -2.07 -0.66
CA ASP A 46 -11.71 -3.09 0.22
C ASP A 46 -11.10 -2.49 1.48
N MET A 47 -11.97 -2.31 2.47
CA MET A 47 -11.60 -1.74 3.77
C MET A 47 -10.69 -2.63 4.62
N ASN A 48 -10.69 -3.95 4.39
CA ASN A 48 -9.85 -4.87 5.15
C ASN A 48 -8.39 -4.70 4.73
N THR A 49 -8.13 -4.70 3.42
CA THR A 49 -6.79 -4.44 2.89
C THR A 49 -6.27 -3.07 3.31
N LEU A 50 -7.09 -2.02 3.22
CA LEU A 50 -6.70 -0.68 3.67
C LEU A 50 -6.32 -0.65 5.16
N ARG A 51 -7.08 -1.33 6.02
CA ARG A 51 -6.78 -1.43 7.45
C ARG A 51 -5.48 -2.17 7.70
N THR A 52 -5.25 -3.28 7.01
CA THR A 52 -4.00 -4.05 7.11
C THR A 52 -2.80 -3.20 6.69
N VAL A 53 -2.85 -2.57 5.52
CA VAL A 53 -1.76 -1.70 5.05
C VAL A 53 -1.51 -0.56 6.02
N ARG A 54 -2.55 0.11 6.54
CA ARG A 54 -2.41 1.19 7.53
C ARG A 54 -1.73 0.71 8.81
N SER A 55 -2.11 -0.46 9.31
CA SER A 55 -1.53 -1.05 10.52
C SER A 55 -0.05 -1.38 10.31
N GLU A 56 0.28 -2.05 9.21
CA GLU A 56 1.64 -2.48 8.90
C GLU A 56 2.56 -1.28 8.58
N LEU A 57 2.06 -0.29 7.85
CA LEU A 57 2.78 0.98 7.66
C LEU A 57 3.07 1.65 8.99
N LYS A 58 2.06 1.81 9.87
CA LYS A 58 2.27 2.44 11.18
C LYS A 58 3.28 1.68 12.06
N ALA A 59 3.33 0.35 11.94
CA ALA A 59 4.22 -0.49 12.72
C ALA A 59 5.67 -0.47 12.24
N HIS A 60 5.89 -0.37 10.93
CA HIS A 60 7.20 -0.64 10.32
C HIS A 60 7.79 0.54 9.53
N VAL A 61 6.98 1.54 9.17
CA VAL A 61 7.37 2.62 8.26
C VAL A 61 6.95 3.98 8.82
N ASP A 62 7.88 4.91 8.92
CA ASP A 62 7.54 6.30 9.24
C ASP A 62 6.60 6.89 8.16
N ILE A 63 5.49 7.48 8.59
CA ILE A 63 4.46 7.99 7.68
C ILE A 63 4.98 9.14 6.80
N ASN A 64 5.92 9.95 7.29
CA ASN A 64 6.52 11.02 6.50
C ASN A 64 7.44 10.44 5.44
N ARG A 65 8.19 9.38 5.78
CA ARG A 65 8.98 8.62 4.81
C ARG A 65 8.09 8.03 3.71
N PHE A 66 6.99 7.38 4.08
CA PHE A 66 6.05 6.82 3.11
C PHE A 66 5.45 7.91 2.20
N ALA A 67 5.01 9.02 2.79
CA ALA A 67 4.50 10.16 2.03
C ALA A 67 5.56 10.77 1.09
N ASN A 68 6.83 10.82 1.50
CA ASN A 68 7.92 11.30 0.66
C ASN A 68 8.18 10.36 -0.53
N VAL A 69 8.15 9.04 -0.32
CA VAL A 69 8.28 8.06 -1.40
C VAL A 69 7.14 8.20 -2.40
N ILE A 70 5.89 8.34 -1.93
CA ILE A 70 4.74 8.60 -2.81
C ILE A 70 4.94 9.88 -3.63
N ARG A 71 5.34 10.98 -2.98
CA ARG A 71 5.52 12.28 -3.65
C ARG A 71 6.62 12.28 -4.70
N THR A 72 7.67 11.48 -4.50
CA THR A 72 8.84 11.43 -5.38
C THR A 72 8.73 10.38 -6.49
N ARG A 73 7.89 9.34 -6.31
CA ARG A 73 7.83 8.18 -7.22
C ARG A 73 6.52 8.06 -7.99
N LEU A 74 5.45 8.74 -7.59
CA LEU A 74 4.13 8.62 -8.20
C LEU A 74 3.61 9.97 -8.74
N PRO A 75 2.80 9.98 -9.80
CA PRO A 75 2.18 11.22 -10.31
C PRO A 75 1.16 11.78 -9.33
N ILE A 76 1.00 13.12 -9.30
CA ILE A 76 0.19 13.86 -8.31
C ILE A 76 -1.24 13.32 -8.17
N GLU A 77 -1.87 12.91 -9.27
CA GLU A 77 -3.22 12.33 -9.29
C GLU A 77 -3.31 11.06 -8.43
N GLU A 78 -2.30 10.20 -8.49
CA GLU A 78 -2.23 8.99 -7.67
C GLU A 78 -1.96 9.31 -6.21
N GLN A 79 -1.10 10.31 -5.94
CA GLN A 79 -0.73 10.70 -4.58
C GLN A 79 -1.98 11.07 -3.75
N ASN A 80 -2.87 11.86 -4.32
CA ASN A 80 -4.09 12.31 -3.63
C ASN A 80 -5.03 11.14 -3.31
N ALA A 81 -5.22 10.20 -4.24
CA ALA A 81 -6.06 9.02 -4.00
C ALA A 81 -5.50 8.16 -2.86
N ILE A 82 -4.18 7.95 -2.83
CA ILE A 82 -3.49 7.13 -1.84
C ILE A 82 -3.52 7.79 -0.46
N LEU A 83 -3.19 9.08 -0.38
CA LEU A 83 -3.15 9.80 0.90
C LEU A 83 -4.55 9.96 1.51
N ASN A 84 -5.58 10.13 0.68
CA ASN A 84 -6.97 10.16 1.16
C ASN A 84 -7.45 8.79 1.66
N ALA A 85 -7.07 7.71 0.99
CA ALA A 85 -7.44 6.35 1.38
C ALA A 85 -6.82 5.89 2.72
N LEU A 86 -5.70 6.48 3.12
CA LEU A 86 -4.98 6.15 4.36
C LEU A 86 -5.32 7.05 5.54
N ARG A 87 -6.14 8.08 5.34
CA ARG A 87 -6.55 9.02 6.38
C ARG A 87 -7.39 8.32 7.45
#